data_AF-A0A1T1BCJ6-F1
#
_entry.id   AF-A0A1T1BCJ6-F1
#
_cell.length_a   1.000
_cell.length_b   1.000
_cell.length_c   1.000
_cell.angle_alpha   90.00
_cell.angle_beta   90.00
_cell.angle_gamma   90.00
#
_symmetry.space_group_name_H-M   'P 1'
#
loop_
_entity.id
_entity.type
_entity.pdbx_description
1 polymer ?
#
loop_
_entity_poly.entity_id
_entity_poly.type
_entity_poly.pdbx_seq_one_letter_code
_entity_poly.pdbx_strand_id
1 'polypeptide(L)' 'MTRKRPIRIPTETLLDAARSAAERLTHLSRDPQVRRDAAQVAQAVGRLLTSIRQAGKPPPRR' A
#
# COMPACT_ATOMS: atom_id res chain seq x y z
N MET A 1 22.53 -25.72 13.43
CA MET A 1 22.27 -24.29 13.13
C MET A 1 21.09 -24.18 12.17
N THR A 2 19.89 -23.88 12.67
CA THR A 2 18.66 -23.83 11.86
C THR A 2 18.61 -22.47 11.14
N ARG A 3 18.86 -22.45 9.82
CA ARG A 3 18.71 -21.24 9.00
C ARG A 3 17.23 -20.83 8.98
N LYS A 4 16.90 -19.71 9.62
CA LYS A 4 15.56 -19.09 9.52
C LYS A 4 15.31 -18.73 8.06
N ARG A 5 14.32 -19.37 7.43
CA ARG A 5 13.88 -18.98 6.07
C ARG A 5 13.36 -17.54 6.13
N PRO A 6 13.74 -16.68 5.17
CA PRO A 6 13.24 -15.31 5.12
C PRO A 6 11.71 -15.34 4.95
N ILE A 7 11.01 -14.57 5.79
CA ILE A 7 9.57 -14.40 5.67
C ILE A 7 9.31 -13.62 4.38
N ARG A 8 8.71 -14.29 3.38
CA ARG A 8 8.24 -13.62 2.16
C ARG A 8 6.91 -12.96 2.48
N ILE A 9 6.94 -11.67 2.79
CA ILE A 9 5.74 -10.86 2.90
C ILE A 9 5.25 -10.56 1.48
N PRO A 10 3.98 -10.81 1.14
CA PRO A 10 3.44 -10.43 -0.16
C PRO A 10 3.58 -8.92 -0.38
N THR A 11 3.98 -8.51 -1.58
CA THR A 11 4.17 -7.09 -1.93
C THR A 11 2.88 -6.28 -1.73
N GLU A 12 1.72 -6.88 -2.02
CA GLU A 12 0.42 -6.27 -1.77
C GLU A 12 0.21 -5.94 -0.29
N THR A 13 0.64 -6.81 0.62
CA THR A 13 0.55 -6.59 2.06
C THR A 13 1.44 -5.43 2.51
N LEU A 14 2.64 -5.29 1.93
CA LEU A 14 3.51 -4.15 2.21
C LEU A 14 2.91 -2.83 1.70
N LEU A 15 2.32 -2.84 0.51
CA LEU A 15 1.64 -1.67 -0.06
C LEU A 15 0.42 -1.28 0.78
N ASP A 16 -0.37 -2.24 1.24
CA ASP A 16 -1.54 -1.98 2.09
C ASP A 16 -1.13 -1.41 3.47
N ALA A 17 -0.04 -1.92 4.05
CA ALA A 17 0.54 -1.38 5.27
C ALA A 17 1.07 0.06 5.07
N ALA A 18 1.75 0.32 3.95
CA ALA A 18 2.24 1.66 3.60
C ALA A 18 1.10 2.66 3.42
N ARG A 19 0.02 2.24 2.75
CA ARG A 19 -1.21 3.03 2.63
C ARG A 19 -1.80 3.35 4.00
N SER A 20 -1.96 2.35 4.86
CA SER A 20 -2.52 2.53 6.20
C SER A 20 -1.67 3.47 7.06
N ALA A 21 -0.34 3.37 6.96
CA ALA A 21 0.58 4.28 7.65
C ALA A 21 0.43 5.73 7.14
N ALA A 22 0.34 5.92 5.83
CA ALA A 22 0.12 7.23 5.22
C ALA A 22 -1.25 7.82 5.64
N GLU A 23 -2.33 7.03 5.64
CA GLU A 23 -3.64 7.47 6.12
C GLU A 23 -3.58 7.93 7.58
N ARG A 24 -2.89 7.20 8.46
CA ARG A 24 -2.70 7.61 9.85
C ARG A 24 -1.92 8.92 9.98
N LEU A 25 -0.90 9.15 9.15
CA LEU A 25 -0.14 10.40 9.15
C LEU A 25 -0.99 11.62 8.77
N THR A 26 -2.05 11.45 7.98
CA THR A 26 -2.98 12.54 7.67
C THR A 26 -3.71 13.06 8.92
N HIS A 27 -3.94 12.18 9.91
CA HIS A 27 -4.65 12.52 11.15
C HIS A 27 -3.72 12.85 12.31
N LEU A 28 -2.55 12.21 12.38
CA LEU A 28 -1.63 12.32 13.52
C LEU A 28 -0.60 13.44 13.37
N SER A 29 -0.28 13.88 12.15
CA SER A 29 0.71 14.91 11.95
C SER A 29 0.17 16.31 12.28
N ARG A 30 0.98 17.08 13.03
CA ARG A 30 0.71 18.50 13.31
C ARG A 30 1.08 19.41 12.14
N ASP A 31 1.99 18.95 11.28
CA ASP A 31 2.45 19.70 10.12
C ASP A 31 1.42 19.59 8.97
N PRO A 32 0.88 20.72 8.46
CA PRO A 32 -0.06 20.71 7.34
C PRO A 32 0.54 20.17 6.03
N GLN A 33 1.83 20.36 5.78
CA GLN A 33 2.50 19.84 4.59
C GLN A 33 2.59 18.31 4.64
N VAL A 34 3.01 17.76 5.79
CA VAL A 34 3.06 16.30 5.99
C VAL A 34 1.69 15.66 5.81
N ARG A 35 0.62 16.31 6.28
CA ARG A 35 -0.76 15.81 6.07
C ARG A 35 -1.14 15.75 4.58
N ARG A 36 -0.77 16.77 3.80
CA ARG A 36 -1.01 16.80 2.35
C ARG A 36 -0.25 15.70 1.63
N ASP A 37 1.04 15.57 1.91
CA ASP A 37 1.90 14.56 1.28
C ASP A 37 1.44 13.15 1.64
N ALA A 38 1.08 12.92 2.90
CA ALA A 38 0.54 11.64 3.37
C ALA A 38 -0.78 11.29 2.67
N ALA A 39 -1.68 12.26 2.45
CA ALA A 39 -2.92 12.02 1.73
C ALA A 39 -2.67 11.65 0.25
N GLN A 40 -1.72 12.33 -0.40
CA GLN A 40 -1.32 12.01 -1.78
C GLN A 40 -0.73 10.61 -1.89
N VAL A 41 0.14 10.22 -0.94
CA VAL A 41 0.73 8.88 -0.90
C VAL A 41 -0.35 7.81 -0.71
N ALA A 42 -1.26 7.99 0.25
CA ALA A 42 -2.37 7.04 0.48
C ALA A 42 -3.21 6.83 -0.79
N GLN A 43 -3.55 7.90 -1.49
CA GLN A 43 -4.29 7.84 -2.76
C GLN A 43 -3.49 7.15 -3.87
N ALA A 44 -2.21 7.48 -4.04
CA ALA A 44 -1.36 6.86 -5.05
C ALA A 44 -1.22 5.34 -4.83
N VAL A 45 -0.98 4.92 -3.59
CA VAL A 45 -0.86 3.50 -3.24
C VAL A 45 -2.19 2.77 -3.42
N GLY A 46 -3.32 3.40 -3.06
CA GLY A 46 -4.65 2.82 -3.31
C GLY A 46 -4.94 2.58 -4.80
N ARG A 47 -4.55 3.53 -5.67
CA ARG A 47 -4.66 3.36 -7.13
C ARG A 47 -3.75 2.23 -7.62
N LEU A 48 -2.51 2.16 -7.16
CA LEU A 48 -1.58 1.10 -7.53
C LEU A 48 -2.10 -0.29 -7.14
N LEU A 49 -2.59 -0.46 -5.91
CA LEU A 49 -3.20 -1.71 -5.45
C LEU A 49 -4.39 -2.12 -6.32
N THR A 50 -5.20 -1.15 -6.75
CA THR A 50 -6.32 -1.41 -7.66
C THR A 50 -5.83 -1.91 -9.02
N SER A 51 -4.82 -1.27 -9.60
CA SER A 51 -4.22 -1.70 -10.87
C SER A 51 -3.60 -3.09 -10.78
N ILE A 52 -2.89 -3.42 -9.68
CA ILE A 52 -2.31 -4.75 -9.45
C ILE A 52 -3.42 -5.81 -9.42
N ARG A 53 -4.49 -5.57 -8.66
CA ARG A 53 -5.63 -6.50 -8.56
C ARG A 53 -6.35 -6.70 -9.90
N GLN A 54 -6.41 -5.66 -10.73
CA GLN A 54 -7.01 -5.75 -12.06
C GLN A 54 -6.10 -6.50 -13.03
N ALA A 55 -4.78 -6.28 -12.99
CA ALA A 55 -3.82 -7.01 -13.81
C ALA A 55 -3.84 -8.52 -13.53
N GLY A 56 -4.16 -8.93 -12.29
CA GLY A 56 -4.32 -10.34 -11.92
C GLY A 56 -5.64 -10.99 -12.33
N LYS A 57 -6.63 -10.24 -12.84
CA LYS A 57 -7.90 -10.82 -13.29
C LYS A 57 -7.80 -11.27 -14.75
N PRO A 58 -8.13 -12.54 -15.06
CA PRO A 58 -8.22 -12.97 -16.46
C PRO A 58 -9.33 -12.17 -17.17
N PRO A 59 -9.19 -11.91 -18.48
CA PRO A 59 -10.22 -11.19 -19.23
C PRO A 59 -11.56 -11.94 -19.11
N PRO A 60 -12.70 -11.22 -19.06
CA PRO A 60 -14.01 -11.86 -19.03
C PRO A 60 -14.13 -12.74 -20.27
N ARG A 61 -14.36 -14.05 -20.05
CA ARG A 61 -14.68 -14.97 -21.14
C ARG A 61 -15.98 -14.49 -21.78
N ARG A 62 -15.87 -13.93 -22.98
CA ARG A 62 -17.00 -13.67 -23.86
C ARG A 62 -17.47 -14.95 -24.51
#